data_AF-A0A0A9VR53-F1
#
_entry.id   AF-A0A0A9VR53-F1
#
_cell.length_a   1.000
_cell.length_b   1.000
_cell.length_c   1.000
_cell.angle_alpha   90.00
_cell.angle_beta   90.00
_cell.angle_gamma   90.00
#
_symmetry.space_group_name_H-M   'P 1'
#
loop_
_entity.id
_entity.type
_entity.pdbx_description
1 polymer ?
#
loop_
_entity_poly.entity_id
_entity_poly.type
_entity_poly.pdbx_seq_one_letter_code
_entity_poly.pdbx_strand_id
1 'polypeptide(L)'
;TNTQAFRIRNPNFTSAEKVLFINILEKYLTLPQNKLYYNGKLSLRDHIWKQVESDFNVLTPAKVHRSKENLRKLYSNMKTTARQNLRNGIVCDIDKRFLGVIKKHSTPN
;
A
#
# COMPACT_ATOMS: atom_id res chain seq x y z
N THR A 1 -34.34 -21.83 1.44
CA THR A 1 -32.94 -22.29 1.68
C THR A 1 -32.11 -21.08 2.03
N ASN A 2 -31.71 -20.94 3.29
CA ASN A 2 -31.03 -19.75 3.79
C ASN A 2 -29.51 -19.96 3.65
N THR A 3 -28.95 -19.66 2.48
CA THR A 3 -27.53 -19.84 2.21
C THR A 3 -26.76 -18.71 2.89
N GLN A 4 -26.38 -18.91 4.16
CA GLN A 4 -25.38 -18.05 4.79
C GLN A 4 -24.06 -18.26 4.05
N ALA A 5 -23.72 -17.33 3.15
CA ALA A 5 -22.41 -17.32 2.52
C ALA A 5 -21.36 -17.08 3.60
N PHE A 6 -20.59 -18.13 3.95
CA PHE A 6 -19.42 -17.99 4.81
C PHE A 6 -18.45 -17.00 4.14
N ARG A 7 -18.34 -15.79 4.69
CA ARG A 7 -17.34 -14.83 4.23
C ARG A 7 -15.96 -15.38 4.56
N ILE A 8 -15.31 -15.99 3.57
CA ILE A 8 -13.91 -16.41 3.67
C ILE A 8 -13.09 -15.13 3.87
N ARG A 9 -12.41 -15.02 5.02
CA ARG A 9 -11.52 -13.90 5.29
C ARG A 9 -10.29 -14.05 4.40
N ASN A 10 -9.88 -12.95 3.77
CA ASN A 10 -8.57 -12.91 3.13
C ASN A 10 -7.48 -13.14 4.17
N PRO A 11 -6.44 -13.94 3.86
CA PRO A 11 -5.35 -14.18 4.79
C PRO A 11 -4.62 -12.87 5.10
N ASN A 12 -4.03 -12.81 6.29
CA ASN A 12 -3.25 -11.66 6.72
C ASN A 12 -2.06 -11.42 5.78
N PHE A 13 -1.61 -10.17 5.70
CA PHE A 13 -0.39 -9.84 4.98
C PHE A 13 0.82 -10.21 5.83
N THR A 14 1.68 -11.06 5.27
CA THR A 14 2.97 -11.46 5.84
C THR A 14 3.96 -10.29 5.85
N SER A 15 5.05 -10.42 6.62
CA SER A 15 6.12 -9.41 6.62
C SER A 15 6.78 -9.28 5.24
N ALA A 16 6.97 -10.39 4.52
CA ALA A 16 7.52 -10.38 3.16
C ALA A 16 6.60 -9.62 2.18
N GLU A 17 5.29 -9.85 2.25
CA GLU A 17 4.31 -9.09 1.46
C GLU A 17 4.34 -7.59 1.79
N LYS A 18 4.48 -7.22 3.06
CA LYS A 18 4.59 -5.81 3.46
C LYS A 18 5.86 -5.15 2.92
N VAL A 19 6.99 -5.86 2.93
CA VAL A 19 8.26 -5.35 2.37
C VAL A 19 8.15 -5.20 0.85
N LEU A 20 7.61 -6.20 0.15
CA LEU A 20 7.35 -6.12 -1.29
C LEU A 20 6.44 -4.94 -1.63
N PHE A 21 5.37 -4.77 -0.86
CA PHE A 21 4.45 -3.65 -1.04
C PHE A 21 5.14 -2.29 -0.91
N ILE A 22 6.03 -2.12 0.07
CA ILE A 22 6.83 -0.89 0.23
C ILE A 22 7.75 -0.67 -0.99
N ASN A 23 8.43 -1.71 -1.48
CA ASN A 23 9.30 -1.61 -2.67
C ASN A 23 8.52 -1.10 -3.89
N ILE A 24 7.33 -1.67 -4.11
CA ILE A 24 6.46 -1.29 -5.23
C ILE A 24 5.97 0.14 -5.04
N LEU A 25 5.52 0.51 -3.84
CA LEU A 25 5.08 1.89 -3.56
C LEU A 25 6.20 2.90 -3.76
N GLU A 26 7.43 2.58 -3.36
CA GLU A 26 8.59 3.43 -3.58
C GLU A 26 8.77 3.68 -5.08
N LYS A 27 8.81 2.62 -5.90
CA LYS A 27 8.87 2.72 -7.38
C LYS A 27 7.80 3.64 -7.95
N TYR A 28 6.54 3.52 -7.51
CA TYR A 28 5.43 4.29 -8.11
C TYR A 28 5.26 5.69 -7.52
N LEU A 29 5.62 5.92 -6.26
CA LEU A 29 5.45 7.23 -5.60
C LEU A 29 6.64 8.16 -5.79
N THR A 30 7.84 7.66 -6.13
CA THR A 30 9.02 8.49 -6.40
C THR A 30 9.11 8.98 -7.85
N LEU A 31 8.25 8.51 -8.75
CA LEU A 31 8.28 8.92 -10.15
C LEU A 31 7.87 10.40 -10.30
N PRO A 32 8.68 11.25 -10.97
CA PRO A 32 8.36 12.65 -11.24
C PRO A 32 7.03 12.82 -11.97
N GLN A 33 6.63 11.81 -12.74
CA GLN A 33 5.38 11.74 -13.51
C GLN A 33 4.12 11.81 -12.63
N ASN A 34 4.21 11.58 -11.31
CA ASN A 34 3.10 11.84 -10.38
C ASN A 34 2.86 13.32 -10.10
N LYS A 35 3.75 14.22 -10.54
CA LYS A 35 3.47 15.67 -10.64
C LYS A 35 2.49 16.01 -11.78
N LEU A 36 2.08 15.06 -12.62
CA LEU A 36 0.97 15.22 -13.57
C LEU A 36 -0.41 15.25 -12.88
N TYR A 37 -0.49 15.90 -11.73
CA TYR A 37 -1.71 16.52 -11.25
C TYR A 37 -2.08 17.65 -12.21
N TYR A 38 -2.69 17.29 -13.34
CA TYR A 38 -3.47 18.25 -14.12
C TYR A 38 -4.95 18.03 -13.77
N ASN A 39 -5.54 19.01 -13.09
CA ASN A 39 -6.98 19.19 -12.90
C ASN A 39 -7.74 18.23 -11.97
N GLY A 40 -7.23 17.94 -10.77
CA GLY A 40 -8.10 17.55 -9.64
C GLY A 40 -8.86 16.22 -9.75
N LYS A 41 -8.50 15.31 -10.65
CA LYS A 41 -9.22 14.03 -10.82
C LYS A 41 -8.66 12.89 -9.97
N LEU A 42 -9.55 12.22 -9.23
CA LEU A 42 -9.30 10.97 -8.47
C LEU A 42 -8.74 9.81 -9.33
N SER A 43 -8.86 9.90 -10.67
CA SER A 43 -8.58 8.82 -11.61
C SER A 43 -7.11 8.42 -11.72
N LEU A 44 -6.16 9.35 -11.55
CA LEU A 44 -4.73 9.04 -11.64
C LEU A 44 -4.27 8.19 -10.44
N ARG A 45 -4.81 8.46 -9.25
CA ARG A 45 -4.60 7.59 -8.08
C ARG A 45 -5.12 6.18 -8.36
N ASP A 46 -6.28 6.03 -8.99
CA ASP A 46 -6.81 4.69 -9.31
C ASP A 46 -5.91 3.93 -10.29
N HIS A 47 -5.34 4.61 -11.30
CA HIS A 47 -4.38 4.01 -12.22
C HIS A 47 -3.12 3.50 -11.50
N ILE A 48 -2.52 4.32 -10.62
CA ILE A 48 -1.36 3.90 -9.81
C ILE A 48 -1.71 2.65 -8.99
N TRP A 49 -2.89 2.63 -8.35
CA TRP A 49 -3.31 1.47 -7.58
C TRP A 49 -3.53 0.21 -8.42
N LYS A 50 -3.99 0.33 -9.67
CA LYS A 50 -4.07 -0.80 -10.61
C LYS A 50 -2.67 -1.32 -10.99
N GLN A 51 -1.72 -0.42 -11.22
CA GLN A 51 -0.34 -0.80 -11.49
C GLN A 51 0.31 -1.49 -10.28
N VAL A 52 0.11 -0.94 -9.08
CA VAL A 52 0.55 -1.53 -7.82
C VAL A 52 -0.08 -2.91 -7.60
N GLU A 53 -1.38 -3.08 -7.88
CA GLU A 53 -2.06 -4.38 -7.83
C GLU A 53 -1.44 -5.40 -8.79
N SER A 54 -1.23 -5.00 -10.04
CA SER A 54 -0.61 -5.85 -11.06
C SER A 54 0.79 -6.28 -10.65
N ASP A 55 1.68 -5.33 -10.34
CA ASP A 55 3.05 -5.62 -9.92
C ASP A 55 3.08 -6.46 -8.63
N PHE A 56 2.21 -6.16 -7.67
CA PHE A 56 2.17 -6.90 -6.40
C PHE A 56 1.75 -8.35 -6.61
N ASN A 57 0.70 -8.61 -7.38
CA ASN A 57 0.21 -9.97 -7.61
C ASN A 57 1.14 -10.81 -8.50
N VAL A 58 1.92 -10.17 -9.38
CA VAL A 58 2.97 -10.84 -10.17
C VAL A 58 4.18 -11.18 -9.31
N LEU A 59 4.61 -10.26 -8.45
CA LEU A 59 5.84 -10.40 -7.67
C LEU A 59 5.63 -11.12 -6.34
N THR A 60 4.39 -11.24 -5.87
CA THR A 60 4.12 -11.91 -4.59
C THR A 60 4.32 -13.42 -4.72
N PRO A 61 5.14 -14.03 -3.85
CA PRO A 61 5.30 -15.48 -3.83
C PRO A 61 4.06 -16.19 -3.26
N ALA A 62 3.17 -15.45 -2.59
CA ALA A 62 1.91 -15.99 -2.10
C ALA A 62 0.93 -16.13 -3.27
N LYS A 63 0.36 -17.33 -3.49
CA LYS A 63 -0.66 -17.59 -4.53
C LYS A 63 -2.04 -16.97 -4.21
N VAL A 64 -2.06 -15.91 -3.41
CA VAL A 64 -3.28 -15.22 -2.97
C VAL A 64 -3.34 -13.88 -3.69
N HIS A 65 -4.32 -13.75 -4.58
CA HIS A 65 -4.60 -12.50 -5.25
C HIS A 65 -5.06 -11.43 -4.25
N ARG A 66 -4.44 -10.25 -4.28
CA ARG A 66 -4.81 -9.08 -3.49
C ARG A 66 -5.35 -8.01 -4.42
N SER A 67 -6.60 -7.60 -4.25
CA SER A 67 -7.14 -6.52 -5.08
C SER A 67 -6.54 -5.17 -4.71
N LYS A 68 -6.67 -4.16 -5.59
CA LYS A 68 -6.31 -2.78 -5.23
C LYS A 68 -6.97 -2.29 -3.93
N GLU A 69 -8.18 -2.73 -3.62
CA GLU A 69 -8.88 -2.38 -2.36
C GLU A 69 -8.20 -3.02 -1.15
N ASN A 70 -7.74 -4.28 -1.27
CA ASN A 70 -6.95 -4.93 -0.21
C ASN A 70 -5.65 -4.16 0.04
N LEU A 71 -4.97 -3.74 -1.02
CA LEU A 71 -3.70 -3.00 -0.94
C LEU A 71 -3.88 -1.58 -0.40
N ARG A 72 -4.98 -0.90 -0.76
CA ARG A 72 -5.37 0.39 -0.15
C ARG A 72 -5.63 0.26 1.35
N LYS A 73 -6.34 -0.80 1.77
CA LYS A 73 -6.54 -1.09 3.19
C LYS A 73 -5.21 -1.35 3.90
N LEU A 74 -4.31 -2.14 3.28
CA LEU A 74 -2.98 -2.37 3.81
C LEU A 74 -2.22 -1.05 4.01
N TYR A 75 -2.20 -0.18 2.98
CA TYR A 75 -1.57 1.14 3.07
C TYR A 75 -2.11 1.98 4.22
N SER A 76 -3.43 2.06 4.36
CA SER A 76 -4.08 2.82 5.44
C SER A 76 -3.70 2.27 6.81
N ASN A 77 -3.77 0.94 6.97
CA ASN A 77 -3.44 0.27 8.23
C ASN A 77 -1.97 0.45 8.60
N MET A 78 -1.05 0.29 7.64
CA MET A 78 0.38 0.52 7.86
C MET A 78 0.66 1.98 8.22
N LYS A 79 -0.04 2.94 7.59
CA LYS A 79 0.12 4.37 7.90
C LYS A 79 -0.31 4.70 9.32
N THR A 80 -1.46 4.18 9.74
CA THR A 80 -1.96 4.36 11.11
C THR A 80 -1.04 3.70 12.12
N THR A 81 -0.66 2.43 11.88
CA THR A 81 0.21 1.64 12.75
C THR A 81 1.59 2.30 12.90
N ALA A 82 2.22 2.68 11.79
CA ALA A 82 3.54 3.32 11.82
C ALA A 82 3.54 4.66 12.57
N ARG A 83 2.47 5.45 12.44
CA ARG A 83 2.31 6.71 13.20
C ARG A 83 2.10 6.45 14.70
N GLN A 84 1.33 5.43 15.03
CA GLN A 84 1.10 5.05 16.42
C GLN A 84 2.37 4.50 17.07
N ASN A 85 3.10 3.64 16.37
CA ASN A 85 4.39 3.10 16.82
C ASN A 85 5.40 4.23 17.04
N LEU A 86 5.49 5.17 16.10
CA LEU A 86 6.32 6.37 16.25
C LEU A 86 5.95 7.18 17.51
N ARG A 87 4.66 7.41 17.75
CA ARG A 87 4.18 8.13 18.95
C ARG A 87 4.51 7.39 20.25
N ASN A 88 4.43 6.07 20.21
CA ASN A 88 4.68 5.20 21.36
C ASN A 88 6.19 4.88 21.55
N GLY A 89 7.09 5.47 20.75
CA GLY A 89 8.53 5.20 20.82
C GLY A 89 8.94 3.81 20.30
N ILE A 90 8.02 3.08 19.67
CA ILE A 90 8.31 1.76 19.08
C ILE A 90 9.07 1.98 17.78
N VAL A 91 10.31 1.51 17.74
CA VAL A 91 11.18 1.60 16.57
C VAL A 91 11.06 0.31 15.75
N CYS A 92 10.35 0.39 14.62
CA CYS A 92 10.31 -0.67 13.62
C CYS A 92 10.88 -0.13 12.29
N ASP A 93 11.85 -0.84 11.71
CA ASP A 93 12.50 -0.40 10.47
C ASP A 93 11.55 -0.36 9.28
N ILE A 94 10.58 -1.28 9.23
CA ILE A 94 9.52 -1.29 8.22
C ILE A 94 8.68 -0.01 8.31
N ASP A 95 8.31 0.41 9.51
CA ASP A 95 7.52 1.62 9.72
C ASP A 95 8.31 2.89 9.38
N LYS A 96 9.58 2.96 9.79
CA LYS A 96 10.48 4.06 9.42
C LYS A 96 10.61 4.19 7.90
N ARG A 97 10.87 3.07 7.22
CA ARG A 97 11.01 3.04 5.77
C ARG A 97 9.72 3.47 5.08
N PHE A 98 8.58 2.92 5.50
CA PHE A 98 7.28 3.25 4.94
C PHE A 98 6.93 4.75 5.12
N LEU A 99 7.15 5.31 6.30
CA LEU A 99 6.95 6.73 6.55
C LEU A 99 7.91 7.60 5.73
N GLY A 100 9.15 7.14 5.52
CA GLY A 100 10.12 7.79 4.63
C GLY A 100 9.61 7.89 3.19
N VAL A 101 9.09 6.80 2.63
CA VAL A 101 8.49 6.77 1.29
C VAL A 101 7.32 7.76 1.18
N ILE A 102 6.45 7.80 2.20
CA ILE A 102 5.32 8.74 2.21
C ILE A 102 5.79 10.19 2.29
N LYS A 103 6.76 10.50 3.16
CA LYS A 103 7.26 11.87 3.35
C LYS A 103 7.88 12.44 2.08
N LYS A 104 8.68 11.66 1.34
CA LYS A 104 9.27 12.07 0.06
C LYS A 104 8.23 12.51 -0.98
N HIS A 105 7.02 11.94 -0.92
CA HIS A 105 5.91 12.32 -1.80
C HIS A 105 5.12 13.55 -1.30
N SER A 106 5.15 13.86 0.01
CA SER A 106 4.34 14.93 0.60
C SER A 106 5.00 16.31 0.64
N THR A 107 6.30 16.42 0.37
CA THR A 107 7.00 17.70 0.28
C THR A 107 6.86 18.29 -1.14
N PRO A 108 6.22 19.46 -1.32
CA PRO A 108 6.38 20.23 -2.54
C PRO A 108 7.84 20.69 -2.60
N ASN A 109 8.46 20.50 -3.77
CA ASN A 109 9.74 21.12 -4.08
C ASN A 109 9.52 22.62 -4.30
#